data_AF-A0A7R6Z550-F1
#
_entry.id   AF-A0A7R6Z550-F1
#
_cell.length_a   1.000
_cell.length_b   1.000
_cell.length_c   1.000
_cell.angle_alpha   90.00
_cell.angle_beta   90.00
_cell.angle_gamma   90.00
#
_symmetry.space_group_name_H-M   'P 1'
#
loop_
_entity.id
_entity.type
_entity.pdbx_description
1 polymer ?
#
loop_
_entity_poly.entity_id
_entity_poly.type
_entity_poly.pdbx_seq_one_letter_code
_entity_poly.pdbx_strand_id
1 'polypeptide(L)'
;MHIQLTGGAPRQIRAALLELGVETGGMETPITILPEAGKPWRPRFDAKTLAEEERMLQAAAYILCAYLTGMRDCEVQAMQRGCLALTRSQDGMIMRHRVRSVAYKGRSSQGEPADWITIEPVAKAIEVLERLSFRAASARGLTTLWPVLIARSVCKDHLSAEIVRQLNRFRDHLNDLFGTPDTPAVPNGPGDQPWRITTRQFRRTIAWHIANRPFGTIAGMIQYKHVSVAAFEGYAGSSRSGFRAEVQNQRSLGQLDDLLTYFDERQAGAMLSGPAAVRVAKTLDGISTELGPLPAMIADRGRLRTMLASLARTLHVGVLADCFFDPGTAACLKQATNIDGKMPLTALCQPTRCPNACITARHRPAWSRTAEDAKTLLKEKRLSPLQRTIVKQDLQRIQAVLDGLDRRT
;
A
#
# COMPACT_ATOMS: atom_id res chain seq x y z
N MET A 1 -0.96 -58.91 -33.31
CA MET A 1 0.49 -58.63 -33.20
C MET A 1 0.64 -57.38 -32.33
N HIS A 2 0.89 -57.57 -31.03
CA HIS A 2 1.07 -56.48 -30.07
C HIS A 2 2.49 -55.93 -30.21
N ILE A 3 2.65 -54.70 -30.69
CA ILE A 3 3.95 -54.01 -30.68
C ILE A 3 4.20 -53.52 -29.25
N GLN A 4 5.00 -54.28 -28.51
CA GLN A 4 5.58 -53.85 -27.23
C GLN A 4 6.66 -52.79 -27.52
N LEU A 5 6.36 -51.52 -27.23
CA LEU A 5 7.35 -50.44 -27.20
C LEU A 5 8.10 -50.47 -25.85
N THR A 6 8.90 -51.50 -25.61
CA THR A 6 9.74 -51.61 -24.42
C THR A 6 11.20 -51.33 -24.79
N GLY A 7 11.56 -50.03 -24.87
CA GLY A 7 12.96 -49.56 -24.83
C GLY A 7 13.43 -48.65 -25.97
N GLY A 8 12.81 -48.69 -27.16
CA GLY A 8 13.25 -47.91 -28.33
C GLY A 8 12.75 -46.46 -28.38
N ALA A 9 11.48 -46.25 -27.99
CA ALA A 9 10.82 -44.96 -28.10
C ALA A 9 11.54 -43.81 -27.35
N PRO A 10 12.06 -43.98 -26.12
CA PRO A 10 12.74 -42.88 -25.42
C PRO A 10 14.05 -42.44 -26.09
N ARG A 11 14.80 -43.37 -26.70
CA ARG A 11 16.05 -43.04 -27.41
C ARG A 11 15.77 -42.35 -28.73
N GLN A 12 14.75 -42.78 -29.46
CA GLN A 12 14.31 -42.15 -30.71
C GLN A 12 13.73 -40.75 -30.44
N ILE A 13 12.94 -40.59 -29.39
CA ILE A 13 12.47 -39.27 -28.95
C ILE A 13 13.66 -38.38 -28.57
N ARG A 14 14.66 -38.89 -27.82
CA ARG A 14 15.84 -38.11 -27.46
C ARG A 14 16.69 -37.71 -28.67
N ALA A 15 16.86 -38.59 -29.65
CA ALA A 15 17.57 -38.30 -30.89
C ALA A 15 16.83 -37.22 -31.70
N ALA A 16 15.51 -37.36 -31.85
CA ALA A 16 14.68 -36.36 -32.52
C ALA A 16 14.70 -34.99 -31.80
N LEU A 17 14.73 -34.97 -30.47
CA LEU A 17 14.87 -33.73 -29.69
C LEU A 17 16.22 -33.03 -29.92
N LEU A 18 17.30 -33.79 -30.11
CA LEU A 18 18.63 -33.25 -30.40
C LEU A 18 18.75 -32.75 -31.85
N GLU A 19 18.08 -33.42 -32.79
CA GLU A 19 18.12 -33.09 -34.22
C GLU A 19 17.18 -31.92 -34.58
N LEU A 20 15.94 -31.96 -34.09
CA LEU A 20 14.89 -30.99 -34.43
C LEU A 20 14.77 -29.84 -33.42
N GLY A 21 15.37 -30.00 -32.24
CA GLY A 21 15.17 -29.10 -31.11
C GLY A 21 13.81 -29.28 -30.43
N VAL A 22 13.52 -28.40 -29.48
CA VAL A 22 12.23 -28.30 -28.79
C VAL A 22 11.63 -26.92 -28.99
N GLU A 23 10.34 -26.86 -29.31
CA GLU A 23 9.54 -25.66 -29.14
C GLU A 23 8.61 -25.87 -27.95
N THR A 24 8.37 -24.81 -27.17
CA THR A 24 7.30 -24.79 -26.17
C THR A 24 5.96 -24.87 -26.89
N GLY A 25 5.46 -26.08 -27.13
CA GLY A 25 4.15 -26.30 -27.73
C GLY A 25 3.02 -25.83 -26.82
N GLY A 26 1.91 -25.33 -27.39
CA GLY A 26 0.74 -25.01 -26.59
C GLY A 26 -0.16 -23.94 -27.19
N MET A 27 -0.76 -23.09 -26.36
CA MET A 27 -1.83 -22.19 -26.79
C MET A 27 -1.31 -21.01 -27.62
N GLU A 28 -1.91 -20.81 -28.80
CA GLU A 28 -1.66 -19.69 -29.73
C GLU A 28 -2.26 -18.35 -29.28
N THR A 29 -2.43 -18.16 -27.97
CA THR A 29 -3.01 -16.92 -27.43
C THR A 29 -1.95 -15.81 -27.44
N PRO A 30 -2.27 -14.63 -28.00
CA PRO A 30 -1.38 -13.47 -27.92
C PRO A 30 -1.01 -13.16 -26.47
N ILE A 31 0.30 -13.09 -26.19
CA ILE A 31 0.81 -12.71 -24.87
C ILE A 31 0.85 -11.19 -24.79
N THR A 32 0.31 -10.62 -23.71
CA THR A 32 0.31 -9.18 -23.45
C THR A 32 1.74 -8.63 -23.50
N ILE A 33 1.91 -7.48 -24.16
CA ILE A 33 3.19 -6.78 -24.22
C ILE A 33 3.39 -5.99 -22.94
N LEU A 34 4.57 -6.10 -22.32
CA LEU A 34 4.98 -5.23 -21.22
C LEU A 34 5.26 -3.83 -21.75
N PRO A 35 4.56 -2.79 -21.27
CA PRO A 35 4.80 -1.42 -21.73
C PRO A 35 6.24 -0.96 -21.52
N GLU A 36 6.89 -1.43 -20.45
CA GLU A 36 8.25 -1.04 -20.06
C GLU A 36 9.32 -1.63 -21.00
N ALA A 37 9.12 -2.86 -21.48
CA ALA A 37 10.09 -3.58 -22.30
C ALA A 37 9.73 -3.60 -23.80
N GLY A 38 8.50 -3.23 -24.16
CA GLY A 38 7.99 -3.32 -25.54
C GLY A 38 7.89 -4.75 -26.09
N LYS A 39 8.03 -5.77 -25.23
CA LYS A 39 8.04 -7.20 -25.59
C LYS A 39 6.99 -7.97 -24.79
N PRO A 40 6.53 -9.14 -25.26
CA PRO A 40 5.71 -10.05 -24.46
C PRO A 40 6.35 -10.32 -23.10
N TRP A 41 5.54 -10.35 -22.03
CA TRP A 41 6.05 -10.59 -20.68
C TRP A 41 6.63 -11.99 -20.47
N ARG A 42 6.30 -12.94 -21.36
CA ARG A 42 6.84 -14.30 -21.40
C ARG A 42 6.65 -14.94 -22.79
N PRO A 43 7.29 -16.11 -23.05
CA PRO A 43 7.00 -16.96 -24.21
C PRO A 43 5.61 -17.62 -24.18
N ARG A 44 5.31 -18.55 -25.10
CA ARG A 44 4.02 -19.29 -25.16
C ARG A 44 3.75 -20.16 -23.92
N PHE A 45 2.48 -20.50 -23.68
CA PHE A 45 2.08 -21.40 -22.60
C PHE A 45 2.01 -22.84 -23.11
N ASP A 46 2.74 -23.76 -22.48
CA ASP A 46 2.43 -25.19 -22.54
C ASP A 46 1.50 -25.61 -21.39
N ALA A 47 1.05 -26.87 -21.34
CA ALA A 47 0.16 -27.35 -20.28
C ALA A 47 0.76 -27.28 -18.87
N LYS A 48 2.09 -27.43 -18.73
CA LYS A 48 2.80 -27.33 -17.45
C LYS A 48 2.96 -25.87 -17.05
N THR A 49 3.40 -25.02 -17.98
CA THR A 49 3.57 -23.58 -17.70
C THR A 49 2.23 -22.92 -17.43
N LEU A 50 1.15 -23.32 -18.11
CA LEU A 50 -0.19 -22.81 -17.79
C LEU A 50 -0.57 -23.12 -16.33
N ALA A 51 -0.40 -24.37 -15.89
CA ALA A 51 -0.71 -24.75 -14.51
C ALA A 51 0.18 -24.03 -13.49
N GLU A 52 1.41 -23.69 -13.86
CA GLU A 52 2.30 -22.87 -13.05
C GLU A 52 1.82 -21.43 -12.95
N GLU A 53 1.50 -20.81 -14.09
CA GLU A 53 1.07 -19.41 -14.18
C GLU A 53 -0.31 -19.19 -13.54
N GLU A 54 -1.19 -20.19 -13.58
CA GLU A 54 -2.43 -20.20 -12.78
C GLU A 54 -2.13 -20.10 -11.28
N ARG A 55 -1.11 -20.83 -10.77
CA ARG A 55 -0.68 -20.71 -9.36
C ARG A 55 -0.05 -19.35 -9.09
N MET A 56 0.69 -18.78 -10.03
CA MET A 56 1.29 -17.45 -9.88
C MET A 56 0.20 -16.37 -9.83
N LEU A 57 -0.83 -16.50 -10.67
CA LEU A 57 -1.99 -15.61 -10.68
C LEU A 57 -2.79 -15.70 -9.36
N GLN A 58 -2.99 -16.91 -8.82
CA GLN A 58 -3.61 -17.08 -7.50
C GLN A 58 -2.77 -16.42 -6.39
N ALA A 59 -1.44 -16.54 -6.45
CA ALA A 59 -0.54 -15.90 -5.49
C ALA A 59 -0.59 -14.37 -5.59
N ALA A 60 -0.57 -13.81 -6.80
CA ALA A 60 -0.69 -12.38 -7.05
C ALA A 60 -2.02 -11.82 -6.52
N ALA A 61 -3.12 -12.53 -6.76
CA ALA A 61 -4.43 -12.15 -6.24
C ALA A 61 -4.51 -12.26 -4.71
N TYR A 62 -3.87 -13.28 -4.11
CA TYR A 62 -3.71 -13.35 -2.64
C TYR A 62 -2.95 -12.14 -2.10
N ILE A 63 -1.84 -11.74 -2.72
CA ILE A 63 -1.04 -10.58 -2.31
C ILE A 63 -1.91 -9.32 -2.32
N LEU A 64 -2.66 -9.07 -3.39
CA LEU A 64 -3.55 -7.90 -3.50
C LEU A 64 -4.63 -7.92 -2.42
N CYS A 65 -5.31 -9.05 -2.24
CA CYS A 65 -6.32 -9.20 -1.20
C CYS A 65 -5.74 -8.99 0.20
N ALA A 66 -4.66 -9.70 0.57
CA ALA A 66 -4.06 -9.60 1.90
C ALA A 66 -3.47 -8.21 2.19
N TYR A 67 -2.81 -7.60 1.21
CA TYR A 67 -2.17 -6.29 1.36
C TYR A 67 -3.20 -5.16 1.46
N LEU A 68 -4.11 -5.05 0.50
CA LEU A 68 -4.97 -3.88 0.38
C LEU A 68 -6.20 -3.94 1.28
N THR A 69 -6.69 -5.15 1.63
CA THR A 69 -7.71 -5.27 2.66
C THR A 69 -7.09 -5.12 4.05
N GLY A 70 -5.86 -5.60 4.28
CA GLY A 70 -5.26 -5.71 5.61
C GLY A 70 -5.81 -6.87 6.46
N MET A 71 -6.57 -7.80 5.87
CA MET A 71 -7.08 -9.00 6.53
C MET A 71 -5.94 -9.91 7.03
N ARG A 72 -6.21 -10.69 8.10
CA ARG A 72 -5.33 -11.79 8.51
C ARG A 72 -5.39 -12.91 7.49
N ASP A 73 -4.35 -13.74 7.47
CA ASP A 73 -4.31 -14.93 6.61
C ASP A 73 -5.57 -15.79 6.70
N CYS A 74 -6.01 -16.13 7.92
CA CYS A 74 -7.24 -16.91 8.11
C CYS A 74 -8.50 -16.18 7.62
N GLU A 75 -8.55 -14.86 7.71
CA GLU A 75 -9.66 -14.05 7.22
C GLU A 75 -9.65 -14.01 5.68
N VAL A 76 -8.48 -13.87 5.05
CA VAL A 76 -8.35 -13.91 3.58
C VAL A 76 -8.75 -15.29 3.08
N GLN A 77 -8.20 -16.35 3.66
CA GLN A 77 -8.47 -17.72 3.26
C GLN A 77 -9.91 -18.17 3.50
N ALA A 78 -10.64 -17.50 4.39
CA ALA A 78 -12.07 -17.73 4.63
C ALA A 78 -12.98 -17.07 3.57
N MET A 79 -12.43 -16.30 2.61
CA MET A 79 -13.25 -15.70 1.55
C MET A 79 -13.89 -16.78 0.67
N GLN A 80 -15.17 -16.58 0.37
CA GLN A 80 -15.99 -17.48 -0.43
C GLN A 80 -16.40 -16.81 -1.75
N ARG A 81 -16.80 -17.62 -2.73
CA ARG A 81 -17.38 -17.12 -3.99
C ARG A 81 -18.58 -16.22 -3.68
N GLY A 82 -18.69 -15.10 -4.40
CA GLY A 82 -19.71 -14.08 -4.14
C GLY A 82 -19.42 -13.20 -2.93
N CYS A 83 -18.19 -13.17 -2.41
CA CYS A 83 -17.84 -12.30 -1.27
C CYS A 83 -17.83 -10.81 -1.62
N LEU A 84 -17.78 -10.44 -2.90
CA LEU A 84 -17.71 -9.05 -3.34
C LEU A 84 -19.11 -8.43 -3.47
N ALA A 85 -19.32 -7.30 -2.80
CA ALA A 85 -20.49 -6.45 -2.97
C ALA A 85 -20.07 -5.04 -3.38
N LEU A 86 -20.76 -4.48 -4.37
CA LEU A 86 -20.58 -3.10 -4.82
C LEU A 86 -21.73 -2.26 -4.28
N THR A 87 -21.42 -1.23 -3.49
CA THR A 87 -22.44 -0.31 -2.95
C THR A 87 -22.12 1.13 -3.37
N ARG A 88 -23.09 1.81 -3.97
CA ARG A 88 -23.01 3.25 -4.22
C ARG A 88 -23.35 4.01 -2.95
N SER A 89 -22.60 5.06 -2.62
CA SER A 89 -22.99 6.00 -1.55
C SER A 89 -24.37 6.62 -1.86
N GLN A 90 -25.07 7.10 -0.83
CA GLN A 90 -26.37 7.79 -0.98
C GLN A 90 -26.32 8.95 -1.99
N ASP A 91 -25.17 9.60 -2.12
CA ASP A 91 -24.94 10.71 -3.06
C ASP A 91 -24.54 10.27 -4.48
N GLY A 92 -24.53 8.96 -4.77
CA GLY A 92 -24.18 8.39 -6.08
C GLY A 92 -22.72 8.54 -6.52
N MET A 93 -21.91 9.37 -5.85
CA MET A 93 -20.55 9.74 -6.27
C MET A 93 -19.43 8.76 -5.89
N ILE A 94 -19.61 7.91 -4.86
CA ILE A 94 -18.57 6.99 -4.39
C ILE A 94 -19.04 5.54 -4.56
N MET A 95 -18.38 4.81 -5.46
CA MET A 95 -18.45 3.35 -5.55
C MET A 95 -17.62 2.75 -4.43
N ARG A 96 -18.25 2.01 -3.51
CA ARG A 96 -17.55 1.28 -2.45
C ARG A 96 -17.50 -0.20 -2.82
N HIS A 97 -16.30 -0.77 -2.83
CA HIS A 97 -16.10 -2.20 -2.93
C HIS A 97 -16.10 -2.77 -1.51
N ARG A 98 -16.91 -3.81 -1.27
CA ARG A 98 -17.02 -4.48 0.02
C ARG A 98 -16.72 -5.96 -0.16
N VAL A 99 -15.90 -6.52 0.72
CA VAL A 99 -15.55 -7.93 0.75
C VAL A 99 -16.08 -8.53 2.04
N ARG A 100 -16.91 -9.56 1.92
CA ARG A 100 -17.43 -10.34 3.06
C ARG A 100 -16.55 -11.56 3.32
N SER A 101 -16.12 -11.75 4.56
CA SER A 101 -15.40 -12.94 4.99
C SER A 101 -15.70 -13.27 6.46
N VAL A 102 -14.91 -14.14 7.08
CA VAL A 102 -15.06 -14.56 8.49
C VAL A 102 -13.94 -13.98 9.34
N ALA A 103 -14.31 -13.32 10.44
CA ALA A 103 -13.39 -12.80 11.45
C ALA A 103 -13.30 -13.73 12.66
N TYR A 104 -12.08 -14.09 13.08
CA TYR A 104 -11.85 -15.05 14.16
C TYR A 104 -11.36 -14.42 15.48
N LYS A 105 -10.67 -13.27 15.45
CA LYS A 105 -10.05 -12.69 16.66
C LYS A 105 -11.10 -12.09 17.60
N GLY A 106 -11.16 -12.60 18.83
CA GLY A 106 -12.08 -12.12 19.88
C GLY A 106 -13.53 -12.61 19.71
N ARG A 107 -13.74 -13.62 18.86
CA ARG A 107 -15.04 -14.24 18.54
C ARG A 107 -15.02 -15.73 18.86
N SER A 108 -16.18 -16.39 18.76
CA SER A 108 -16.31 -17.84 18.97
C SER A 108 -15.37 -18.64 18.05
N SER A 109 -15.11 -19.90 18.38
CA SER A 109 -14.26 -20.81 17.58
C SER A 109 -14.73 -20.98 16.12
N GLN A 110 -16.00 -20.66 15.82
CA GLN A 110 -16.56 -20.72 14.48
C GLN A 110 -16.30 -19.46 13.63
N GLY A 111 -15.85 -18.36 14.25
CA GLY A 111 -15.71 -17.06 13.59
C GLY A 111 -17.08 -16.41 13.28
N GLU A 112 -17.07 -15.10 13.04
CA GLU A 112 -18.29 -14.34 12.69
C GLU A 112 -18.16 -13.68 11.31
N PRO A 113 -19.23 -13.62 10.50
CA PRO A 113 -19.22 -12.86 9.26
C PRO A 113 -18.85 -11.40 9.50
N ALA A 114 -17.95 -10.87 8.68
CA ALA A 114 -17.50 -9.49 8.73
C ALA A 114 -17.31 -8.93 7.32
N ASP A 115 -17.47 -7.61 7.22
CA ASP A 115 -17.35 -6.86 5.97
C ASP A 115 -16.10 -5.96 6.03
N TRP A 116 -15.32 -5.99 4.96
CA TRP A 116 -14.16 -5.13 4.72
C TRP A 116 -14.42 -4.19 3.54
N ILE A 117 -14.14 -2.90 3.68
CA ILE A 117 -14.18 -1.97 2.55
C ILE A 117 -12.81 -2.01 1.85
N THR A 118 -12.84 -2.08 0.53
CA THR A 118 -11.65 -2.18 -0.32
C THR A 118 -11.75 -1.26 -1.54
N ILE A 119 -10.77 -1.36 -2.42
CA ILE A 119 -10.64 -0.60 -3.66
C ILE A 119 -10.74 -1.50 -4.90
N GLU A 120 -10.92 -0.88 -6.06
CA GLU A 120 -11.13 -1.54 -7.35
C GLU A 120 -10.11 -2.65 -7.70
N PRO A 121 -8.79 -2.51 -7.45
CA PRO A 121 -7.83 -3.59 -7.71
C PRO A 121 -8.15 -4.90 -6.98
N VAL A 122 -8.66 -4.83 -5.75
CA VAL A 122 -9.06 -6.04 -4.99
C VAL A 122 -10.33 -6.64 -5.58
N ALA A 123 -11.28 -5.81 -6.02
CA ALA A 123 -12.47 -6.30 -6.70
C ALA A 123 -12.10 -7.06 -7.99
N LYS A 124 -11.20 -6.50 -8.81
CA LYS A 124 -10.66 -7.17 -10.00
C LYS A 124 -9.94 -8.47 -9.64
N ALA A 125 -9.14 -8.48 -8.57
CA ALA A 125 -8.46 -9.69 -8.11
C ALA A 125 -9.46 -10.78 -7.70
N ILE A 126 -10.56 -10.42 -7.02
CA ILE A 126 -11.62 -11.35 -6.64
C ILE A 126 -12.34 -11.89 -7.89
N GLU A 127 -12.70 -11.05 -8.85
CA GLU A 127 -13.33 -11.48 -10.11
C GLU A 127 -12.44 -12.48 -10.88
N VAL A 128 -11.13 -12.23 -10.93
CA VAL A 128 -10.15 -13.15 -11.53
C VAL A 128 -10.09 -14.46 -10.74
N LEU A 129 -10.03 -14.40 -9.41
CA LEU A 129 -10.01 -15.59 -8.55
C LEU A 129 -11.29 -16.42 -8.67
N GLU A 130 -12.45 -15.80 -8.82
CA GLU A 130 -13.71 -16.51 -9.01
C GLU A 130 -13.70 -17.35 -10.28
N ARG A 131 -13.08 -16.84 -11.36
CA ARG A 131 -12.91 -17.58 -12.62
C ARG A 131 -11.86 -18.68 -12.48
N LEU A 132 -10.70 -18.34 -11.91
CA LEU A 132 -9.56 -19.24 -11.75
C LEU A 132 -9.89 -20.43 -10.85
N SER A 133 -10.59 -20.19 -9.74
CA SER A 133 -10.94 -21.22 -8.75
C SER A 133 -12.13 -22.08 -9.18
N PHE A 134 -12.95 -21.63 -10.13
CA PHE A 134 -14.25 -22.24 -10.46
C PHE A 134 -14.14 -23.75 -10.75
N ARG A 135 -13.22 -24.16 -11.63
CA ARG A 135 -13.06 -25.57 -12.03
C ARG A 135 -12.65 -26.44 -10.84
N ALA A 136 -11.64 -26.02 -10.09
CA ALA A 136 -11.08 -26.79 -8.97
C ALA A 136 -12.01 -26.83 -7.74
N ALA A 137 -12.80 -25.77 -7.53
CA ALA A 137 -13.81 -25.70 -6.49
C ALA A 137 -15.04 -26.56 -6.85
N SER A 138 -15.55 -26.44 -8.08
CA SER A 138 -16.74 -27.18 -8.53
C SER A 138 -16.51 -28.69 -8.56
N ALA A 139 -15.32 -29.14 -8.98
CA ALA A 139 -14.94 -30.54 -8.96
C ALA A 139 -14.96 -31.19 -7.56
N ARG A 140 -14.95 -30.36 -6.50
CA ARG A 140 -14.94 -30.80 -5.09
C ARG A 140 -16.12 -30.27 -4.27
N GLY A 141 -17.08 -29.59 -4.89
CA GLY A 141 -18.23 -29.00 -4.18
C GLY A 141 -17.85 -27.90 -3.17
N LEU A 142 -16.74 -27.18 -3.40
CA LEU A 142 -16.24 -26.16 -2.47
C LEU A 142 -16.77 -24.76 -2.82
N THR A 143 -16.95 -23.91 -1.82
CA THR A 143 -17.34 -22.50 -1.98
C THR A 143 -16.17 -21.52 -1.77
N THR A 144 -14.99 -22.02 -1.40
CA THR A 144 -13.78 -21.19 -1.15
C THR A 144 -13.24 -20.55 -2.44
N LEU A 145 -12.70 -19.34 -2.30
CA LEU A 145 -11.88 -18.71 -3.36
C LEU A 145 -10.45 -19.23 -3.43
N TRP A 146 -10.02 -20.02 -2.45
CA TRP A 146 -8.62 -20.45 -2.30
C TRP A 146 -8.44 -21.97 -2.37
N PRO A 147 -9.01 -22.66 -3.37
CA PRO A 147 -8.75 -24.08 -3.54
C PRO A 147 -7.34 -24.31 -4.08
N VAL A 148 -6.79 -25.50 -3.84
CA VAL A 148 -5.64 -25.96 -4.64
C VAL A 148 -6.11 -26.14 -6.09
N LEU A 149 -5.46 -25.49 -7.06
CA LEU A 149 -5.94 -25.42 -8.45
C LEU A 149 -5.85 -26.74 -9.25
N ILE A 150 -5.36 -27.81 -8.63
CA ILE A 150 -5.33 -29.13 -9.25
C ILE A 150 -6.75 -29.72 -9.25
N ALA A 151 -7.34 -29.89 -10.44
CA ALA A 151 -8.65 -30.51 -10.63
C ALA A 151 -8.58 -32.05 -10.51
N ARG A 152 -8.15 -32.56 -9.35
CA ARG A 152 -8.20 -33.99 -8.98
C ARG A 152 -9.21 -34.19 -7.86
N SER A 153 -9.87 -35.35 -7.85
CA SER A 153 -10.86 -35.72 -6.83
C SER A 153 -10.28 -35.83 -5.42
N VAL A 154 -8.98 -36.13 -5.29
CA VAL A 154 -8.28 -36.20 -4.01
C VAL A 154 -7.12 -35.22 -3.99
N CYS A 155 -7.32 -34.07 -3.35
CA CYS A 155 -6.32 -33.04 -3.10
C CYS A 155 -6.76 -32.19 -1.90
N LYS A 156 -5.86 -31.40 -1.31
CA LYS A 156 -6.23 -30.48 -0.22
C LYS A 156 -7.28 -29.47 -0.70
N ASP A 157 -8.36 -29.34 0.06
CA ASP A 157 -9.49 -28.46 -0.28
C ASP A 157 -9.13 -26.98 -0.22
N HIS A 158 -8.19 -26.62 0.67
CA HIS A 158 -7.74 -25.24 0.87
C HIS A 158 -6.23 -25.13 0.74
N LEU A 159 -5.79 -23.95 0.31
CA LEU A 159 -4.38 -23.61 0.24
C LEU A 159 -3.69 -23.68 1.61
N SER A 160 -4.35 -23.18 2.67
CA SER A 160 -3.91 -23.27 4.07
C SER A 160 -2.43 -22.88 4.24
N ALA A 161 -1.62 -23.73 4.87
CA ALA A 161 -0.19 -23.50 5.10
C ALA A 161 0.66 -23.43 3.81
N GLU A 162 0.16 -23.90 2.66
CA GLU A 162 0.91 -23.87 1.39
C GLU A 162 1.06 -22.45 0.83
N ILE A 163 0.23 -21.50 1.26
CA ILE A 163 0.28 -20.12 0.74
C ILE A 163 1.67 -19.50 0.91
N VAL A 164 2.33 -19.72 2.05
CA VAL A 164 3.69 -19.18 2.27
C VAL A 164 4.67 -19.75 1.27
N ARG A 165 4.57 -21.05 0.95
CA ARG A 165 5.42 -21.67 -0.07
C ARG A 165 5.12 -21.08 -1.45
N GLN A 166 3.84 -20.92 -1.79
CA GLN A 166 3.42 -20.34 -3.07
C GLN A 166 3.85 -18.88 -3.24
N LEU A 167 3.81 -18.08 -2.17
CA LEU A 167 4.29 -16.70 -2.18
C LEU A 167 5.80 -16.60 -2.43
N ASN A 168 6.60 -17.49 -1.84
CA ASN A 168 8.04 -17.51 -2.09
C ASN A 168 8.37 -18.06 -3.48
N ARG A 169 7.59 -19.05 -3.99
CA ARG A 169 7.67 -19.45 -5.41
C ARG A 169 7.30 -18.31 -6.36
N PHE A 170 6.32 -17.48 -6.00
CA PHE A 170 5.96 -16.31 -6.79
C PHE A 170 7.08 -15.28 -6.86
N ARG A 171 7.77 -15.01 -5.74
CA ARG A 171 8.99 -14.20 -5.73
C ARG A 171 10.05 -14.78 -6.67
N ASP A 172 10.31 -16.09 -6.56
CA ASP A 172 11.32 -16.76 -7.38
C ASP A 172 10.96 -16.68 -8.87
N HIS A 173 9.68 -16.91 -9.20
CA HIS A 173 9.14 -16.76 -10.56
C HIS A 173 9.32 -15.34 -11.13
N LEU A 174 9.11 -14.31 -10.31
CA LEU A 174 9.38 -12.93 -10.74
C LEU A 174 10.88 -12.69 -10.99
N ASN A 175 11.75 -13.27 -10.17
CA ASN A 175 13.19 -13.19 -10.40
C ASN A 175 13.61 -13.93 -11.67
N ASP A 176 12.99 -15.07 -11.98
CA ASP A 176 13.26 -15.82 -13.21
C ASP A 176 12.79 -15.07 -14.47
N LEU A 177 11.66 -14.35 -14.39
CA LEU A 177 11.10 -13.61 -15.52
C LEU A 177 11.71 -12.23 -15.73
N PHE A 178 12.01 -11.52 -14.65
CA PHE A 178 12.36 -10.08 -14.69
C PHE A 178 13.67 -9.75 -13.99
N GLY A 179 14.28 -10.71 -13.29
CA GLY A 179 15.56 -10.53 -12.63
C GLY A 179 16.73 -10.68 -13.61
N THR A 180 17.87 -10.18 -13.18
CA THR A 180 19.18 -10.47 -13.75
C THR A 180 20.07 -11.08 -12.65
N PRO A 181 21.18 -11.75 -12.99
CA PRO A 181 22.08 -12.31 -11.98
C PRO A 181 22.51 -11.31 -10.90
N ASP A 182 22.68 -10.04 -11.28
CA ASP A 182 23.14 -8.96 -10.39
C ASP A 182 21.99 -8.11 -9.81
N THR A 183 20.78 -8.22 -10.36
CA THR A 183 19.64 -7.40 -9.94
C THR A 183 18.37 -8.24 -9.95
N PRO A 184 17.96 -8.82 -8.79
CA PRO A 184 16.71 -9.56 -8.70
C PRO A 184 15.51 -8.62 -8.86
N ALA A 185 14.43 -9.14 -9.43
CA ALA A 185 13.18 -8.40 -9.58
C ALA A 185 12.55 -8.03 -8.23
N VAL A 186 12.68 -8.92 -7.24
CA VAL A 186 12.34 -8.67 -5.84
C VAL A 186 13.62 -8.48 -5.04
N PRO A 187 13.85 -7.31 -4.41
CA PRO A 187 15.06 -7.05 -3.64
C PRO A 187 15.33 -8.11 -2.57
N ASN A 188 16.61 -8.46 -2.40
CA ASN A 188 17.05 -9.37 -1.34
C ASN A 188 16.89 -8.75 0.06
N GLY A 189 16.85 -9.63 1.06
CA GLY A 189 16.84 -9.27 2.48
C GLY A 189 18.22 -9.16 3.09
N PRO A 190 18.29 -9.08 4.44
CA PRO A 190 19.55 -8.97 5.16
C PRO A 190 20.55 -10.08 4.79
N GLY A 191 21.81 -9.71 4.56
CA GLY A 191 22.85 -10.65 4.15
C GLY A 191 22.71 -11.14 2.70
N ASP A 192 22.05 -10.35 1.85
CA ASP A 192 21.82 -10.63 0.43
C ASP A 192 21.06 -11.96 0.17
N GLN A 193 20.27 -12.40 1.15
CA GLN A 193 19.47 -13.61 1.06
C GLN A 193 18.12 -13.32 0.38
N PRO A 194 17.55 -14.24 -0.41
CA PRO A 194 16.24 -14.06 -1.02
C PRO A 194 15.17 -13.68 0.00
N TRP A 195 14.47 -12.56 -0.22
CA TRP A 195 13.51 -12.03 0.76
C TRP A 195 12.39 -13.04 1.06
N ARG A 196 12.30 -13.53 2.29
CA ARG A 196 11.26 -14.52 2.64
C ARG A 196 9.92 -13.84 2.88
N ILE A 197 8.98 -14.03 1.95
CA ILE A 197 7.62 -13.49 2.04
C ILE A 197 6.79 -14.33 3.02
N THR A 198 6.09 -13.67 3.94
CA THR A 198 5.13 -14.29 4.86
C THR A 198 3.83 -13.51 4.89
N THR A 199 2.71 -14.17 5.18
CA THR A 199 1.38 -13.55 5.17
C THR A 199 1.23 -12.41 6.17
N ARG A 200 1.96 -12.45 7.30
CA ARG A 200 1.95 -11.39 8.32
C ARG A 200 2.57 -10.08 7.83
N GLN A 201 3.49 -10.13 6.86
CA GLN A 201 4.15 -8.94 6.34
C GLN A 201 3.14 -8.02 5.66
N PHE A 202 2.22 -8.52 4.83
CA PHE A 202 1.27 -7.68 4.09
C PHE A 202 0.45 -6.78 5.00
N ARG A 203 -0.15 -7.36 6.04
CA ARG A 203 -0.94 -6.62 7.02
C ARG A 203 -0.12 -5.58 7.79
N ARG A 204 1.11 -5.94 8.18
CA ARG A 204 2.02 -5.03 8.88
C ARG A 204 2.47 -3.89 7.95
N THR A 205 2.76 -4.20 6.70
CA THR A 205 3.17 -3.24 5.67
C THR A 205 2.04 -2.25 5.39
N ILE A 206 0.80 -2.70 5.19
CA ILE A 206 -0.31 -1.76 4.96
C ILE A 206 -0.62 -0.94 6.22
N ALA A 207 -0.54 -1.53 7.41
CA ALA A 207 -0.69 -0.79 8.67
C ALA A 207 0.37 0.30 8.81
N TRP A 208 1.62 -0.01 8.47
CA TRP A 208 2.71 0.97 8.43
C TRP A 208 2.45 2.07 7.39
N HIS A 209 2.00 1.73 6.17
CA HIS A 209 1.70 2.73 5.14
C HIS A 209 0.56 3.67 5.56
N ILE A 210 -0.53 3.13 6.10
CA ILE A 210 -1.66 3.91 6.63
C ILE A 210 -1.22 4.78 7.81
N ALA A 211 -0.25 4.32 8.59
CA ALA A 211 0.26 5.01 9.76
C ALA A 211 1.21 6.18 9.43
N ASN A 212 2.16 5.94 8.52
CA ASN A 212 3.27 6.85 8.22
C ASN A 212 2.98 7.78 7.03
N ARG A 213 1.98 7.47 6.19
CA ARG A 213 1.64 8.31 5.03
C ARG A 213 0.15 8.61 4.98
N PRO A 214 -0.35 9.53 5.83
CA PRO A 214 -1.72 10.02 5.71
C PRO A 214 -1.81 10.91 4.47
N PHE A 215 -2.57 10.43 3.49
CA PHE A 215 -2.93 11.15 2.27
C PHE A 215 -1.75 11.44 1.33
N GLY A 216 -1.92 11.07 0.05
CA GLY A 216 -1.33 11.77 -1.11
C GLY A 216 0.19 11.81 -1.30
N THR A 217 1.02 11.11 -0.54
CA THR A 217 2.48 11.12 -0.79
C THR A 217 2.86 10.13 -1.91
N ILE A 218 2.81 10.65 -3.14
CA ILE A 218 3.47 10.26 -4.41
C ILE A 218 4.02 8.82 -4.48
N ALA A 219 3.30 7.96 -5.21
CA ALA A 219 3.85 6.99 -6.15
C ALA A 219 2.72 6.57 -7.13
N GLY A 220 3.05 6.53 -8.41
CA GLY A 220 2.11 6.30 -9.51
C GLY A 220 1.43 4.93 -9.48
N MET A 221 0.33 4.87 -10.21
CA MET A 221 -0.49 3.72 -10.59
C MET A 221 -1.62 3.28 -9.64
N ILE A 222 -1.52 3.31 -8.30
CA ILE A 222 -2.63 2.84 -7.44
C ILE A 222 -2.84 3.68 -6.17
N GLN A 223 -3.90 4.48 -6.17
CA GLN A 223 -4.96 4.54 -5.14
C GLN A 223 -4.63 4.48 -3.61
N TYR A 224 -3.42 4.73 -3.10
CA TYR A 224 -3.19 4.70 -1.64
C TYR A 224 -4.08 5.68 -0.84
N LYS A 225 -4.47 6.81 -1.45
CA LYS A 225 -5.50 7.70 -0.89
C LYS A 225 -6.82 6.99 -0.67
N HIS A 226 -7.28 6.21 -1.65
CA HIS A 226 -8.53 5.45 -1.57
C HIS A 226 -8.39 4.25 -0.64
N VAL A 227 -7.23 3.60 -0.57
CA VAL A 227 -6.96 2.53 0.41
C VAL A 227 -7.03 3.08 1.83
N SER A 228 -6.39 4.22 2.10
CA SER A 228 -6.45 4.87 3.41
C SER A 228 -7.90 5.25 3.76
N VAL A 229 -8.62 5.92 2.86
CA VAL A 229 -10.02 6.32 3.12
C VAL A 229 -10.91 5.09 3.34
N ALA A 230 -10.83 4.08 2.47
CA ALA A 230 -11.58 2.82 2.59
C ALA A 230 -11.26 2.08 3.90
N ALA A 231 -9.98 2.00 4.28
CA ALA A 231 -9.56 1.37 5.52
C ALA A 231 -10.09 2.15 6.73
N PHE A 232 -9.92 3.47 6.78
CA PHE A 232 -10.40 4.26 7.91
C PHE A 232 -11.93 4.20 8.07
N GLU A 233 -12.70 4.35 6.99
CA GLU A 233 -14.17 4.31 7.05
C GLU A 233 -14.69 2.88 7.32
N GLY A 234 -14.14 1.88 6.65
CA GLY A 234 -14.57 0.48 6.76
C GLY A 234 -14.24 -0.14 8.10
N TYR A 235 -13.03 0.10 8.63
CA TYR A 235 -12.63 -0.43 9.93
C TYR A 235 -13.20 0.36 11.11
N ALA A 236 -13.57 1.62 10.93
CA ALA A 236 -14.23 2.41 11.98
C ALA A 236 -15.68 1.97 12.24
N GLY A 237 -16.37 1.47 11.21
CA GLY A 237 -17.78 1.04 11.32
C GLY A 237 -17.99 -0.41 11.77
N SER A 238 -17.08 -1.35 11.47
CA SER A 238 -17.35 -2.78 11.63
C SER A 238 -16.42 -3.58 12.55
N SER A 239 -15.33 -3.01 13.10
CA SER A 239 -14.24 -3.86 13.62
C SER A 239 -13.90 -3.76 15.12
N ARG A 240 -14.16 -4.86 15.85
CA ARG A 240 -13.43 -5.30 17.05
C ARG A 240 -12.12 -6.05 16.71
N SER A 241 -11.74 -6.14 15.43
CA SER A 241 -10.73 -7.08 14.88
C SER A 241 -9.26 -6.77 15.20
N GLY A 242 -8.97 -5.85 16.12
CA GLY A 242 -7.61 -5.49 16.55
C GLY A 242 -6.74 -4.77 15.50
N PHE A 243 -7.19 -4.63 14.25
CA PHE A 243 -6.47 -3.89 13.21
C PHE A 243 -6.33 -2.41 13.55
N ARG A 244 -7.39 -1.79 14.07
CA ARG A 244 -7.35 -0.38 14.51
C ARG A 244 -6.28 -0.12 15.58
N ALA A 245 -6.16 -1.02 16.56
CA ALA A 245 -5.13 -0.90 17.59
C ALA A 245 -3.71 -1.09 17.01
N GLU A 246 -3.56 -2.01 16.06
CA GLU A 246 -2.30 -2.23 15.34
C GLU A 246 -1.90 -1.00 14.50
N VAL A 247 -2.84 -0.42 13.76
CA VAL A 247 -2.65 0.84 13.01
C VAL A 247 -2.35 2.00 13.95
N GLN A 248 -3.06 2.13 15.07
CA GLN A 248 -2.78 3.18 16.05
C GLN A 248 -1.38 3.03 16.66
N ASN A 249 -0.95 1.80 16.95
CA ASN A 249 0.41 1.53 17.43
C ASN A 249 1.46 1.84 16.34
N GLN A 250 1.22 1.41 15.09
CA GLN A 250 2.08 1.77 13.97
C GLN A 250 2.13 3.28 13.74
N ARG A 251 1.04 4.02 13.98
CA ARG A 251 1.01 5.49 13.94
C ARG A 251 1.90 6.09 15.01
N SER A 252 1.74 5.67 16.26
CA SER A 252 2.59 6.17 17.35
C SER A 252 4.07 5.94 17.07
N LEU A 253 4.43 4.79 16.49
CA LEU A 253 5.81 4.49 16.08
C LEU A 253 6.26 5.35 14.89
N GLY A 254 5.41 5.48 13.88
CA GLY A 254 5.69 6.26 12.68
C GLY A 254 5.86 7.75 12.98
N GLN A 255 4.95 8.33 13.76
CA GLN A 255 5.04 9.70 14.24
C GLN A 255 6.35 9.97 14.99
N LEU A 256 6.86 8.97 15.73
CA LEU A 256 8.12 9.10 16.44
C LEU A 256 9.33 9.03 15.50
N ASP A 257 9.28 8.19 14.47
CA ASP A 257 10.32 8.09 13.45
C ASP A 257 10.34 9.35 12.54
N ASP A 258 9.17 9.87 12.17
CA ASP A 258 9.02 11.15 11.48
C ASP A 258 9.61 12.28 12.34
N LEU A 259 9.33 12.29 13.64
CA LEU A 259 9.85 13.32 14.52
C LEU A 259 11.37 13.19 14.77
N LEU A 260 11.92 11.97 14.76
CA LEU A 260 13.37 11.75 14.75
C LEU A 260 14.00 12.33 13.48
N THR A 261 13.35 12.15 12.33
CA THR A 261 13.79 12.76 11.06
C THR A 261 13.76 14.28 11.15
N TYR A 262 12.68 14.87 11.69
CA TYR A 262 12.60 16.30 11.98
C TYR A 262 13.75 16.80 12.86
N PHE A 263 14.10 16.04 13.90
CA PHE A 263 15.21 16.37 14.80
C PHE A 263 16.54 16.31 14.05
N ASP A 264 16.85 15.19 13.38
CA ASP A 264 18.10 15.00 12.63
C ASP A 264 18.26 16.08 11.52
N GLU A 265 17.19 16.38 10.77
CA GLU A 265 17.18 17.45 9.77
C GLU A 265 17.40 18.83 10.41
N ARG A 266 16.74 19.12 11.54
CA ARG A 266 16.91 20.39 12.28
C ARG A 266 18.35 20.56 12.77
N GLN A 267 19.00 19.49 13.20
CA GLN A 267 20.41 19.51 13.61
C GLN A 267 21.37 19.69 12.44
N ALA A 268 21.06 19.10 11.28
CA ALA A 268 21.72 19.43 10.01
C ALA A 268 21.38 20.86 9.53
N GLY A 269 20.61 21.59 10.34
CA GLY A 269 20.29 22.97 10.20
C GLY A 269 18.87 23.21 9.70
N ALA A 270 18.16 22.25 9.10
CA ALA A 270 16.98 22.48 8.25
C ALA A 270 15.99 23.54 8.78
N MET A 271 15.46 24.34 7.84
CA MET A 271 14.44 25.34 8.16
C MET A 271 13.06 24.72 8.26
N LEU A 272 12.34 25.10 9.30
CA LEU A 272 10.91 24.89 9.44
C LEU A 272 10.19 26.15 8.99
N SER A 273 9.11 26.00 8.24
CA SER A 273 8.24 27.07 7.76
C SER A 273 6.79 26.87 8.23
N GLY A 274 5.98 27.91 8.09
CA GLY A 274 4.57 27.90 8.51
C GLY A 274 4.36 28.28 9.98
N PRO A 275 3.10 28.45 10.41
CA PRO A 275 2.80 29.05 11.71
C PRO A 275 3.32 28.28 12.93
N ALA A 276 3.44 26.94 12.85
CA ALA A 276 3.97 26.13 13.94
C ALA A 276 5.50 26.12 14.02
N ALA A 277 6.20 26.60 12.98
CA ALA A 277 7.64 26.42 12.82
C ALA A 277 8.45 26.89 14.02
N VAL A 278 8.19 28.09 14.52
CA VAL A 278 8.93 28.69 15.65
C VAL A 278 8.76 27.85 16.92
N ARG A 279 7.53 27.42 17.22
CA ARG A 279 7.23 26.58 18.39
C ARG A 279 7.95 25.23 18.28
N VAL A 280 7.82 24.57 17.14
CA VAL A 280 8.41 23.24 16.90
C VAL A 280 9.94 23.31 16.94
N ALA A 281 10.53 24.31 16.27
CA ALA A 281 11.98 24.55 16.29
C ALA A 281 12.48 24.75 17.73
N LYS A 282 11.83 25.62 18.51
CA LYS A 282 12.19 25.85 19.91
C LYS A 282 12.17 24.56 20.75
N THR A 283 11.17 23.70 20.53
CA THR A 283 11.09 22.41 21.22
C THR A 283 12.24 21.48 20.83
N LEU A 284 12.53 21.35 19.53
CA LEU A 284 13.63 20.50 19.04
C LEU A 284 15.00 21.01 19.52
N ASP A 285 15.24 22.31 19.44
CA ASP A 285 16.49 22.95 19.87
C ASP A 285 16.66 22.84 21.41
N GLY A 286 15.57 22.90 22.18
CA GLY A 286 15.57 22.66 23.62
C GLY A 286 15.99 21.22 23.97
N ILE A 287 15.42 20.23 23.27
CA ILE A 287 15.80 18.81 23.41
C ILE A 287 17.29 18.61 23.08
N SER A 288 17.80 19.28 22.03
CA SER A 288 19.21 19.27 21.70
C SER A 288 20.11 19.76 22.83
N THR A 289 19.70 20.85 23.48
CA THR A 289 20.48 21.49 24.54
C THR A 289 20.56 20.58 25.76
N GLU A 290 19.45 19.93 26.12
CA GLU A 290 19.38 19.00 27.25
C GLU A 290 20.20 17.72 27.04
N LEU A 291 20.40 17.31 25.78
CA LEU A 291 21.26 16.16 25.44
C LEU A 291 22.77 16.46 25.53
N GLY A 292 23.18 17.74 25.54
CA GLY A 292 24.58 18.18 25.63
C GLY A 292 25.43 17.90 24.37
N PRO A 293 26.68 18.42 24.31
CA PRO A 293 27.61 18.18 23.20
C PRO A 293 28.21 16.77 23.31
N LEU A 294 27.52 15.78 22.76
CA LEU A 294 28.04 14.40 22.72
C LEU A 294 28.84 14.13 21.43
N PRO A 295 30.04 13.55 21.52
CA PRO A 295 30.69 12.94 20.37
C PRO A 295 29.88 11.70 19.93
N ALA A 296 29.49 11.67 18.65
CA ALA A 296 28.87 10.54 17.95
C ALA A 296 27.47 10.08 18.44
N MET A 297 26.44 10.71 17.85
CA MET A 297 25.10 10.29 17.38
C MET A 297 24.49 8.87 17.62
N ILE A 298 25.08 7.96 18.38
CA ILE A 298 24.63 6.55 18.50
C ILE A 298 24.25 6.16 19.94
N ALA A 299 24.80 6.82 20.97
CA ALA A 299 24.72 6.33 22.35
C ALA A 299 23.39 6.62 23.10
N ASP A 300 22.47 7.45 22.59
CA ASP A 300 21.23 7.73 23.32
C ASP A 300 19.95 7.92 22.48
N ARG A 301 19.80 7.11 21.42
CA ARG A 301 18.55 7.05 20.63
C ARG A 301 17.34 6.67 21.50
N GLY A 302 17.53 5.93 22.60
CA GLY A 302 16.48 5.56 23.54
C GLY A 302 15.92 6.74 24.33
N ARG A 303 16.78 7.57 24.93
CA ARG A 303 16.34 8.79 25.62
C ARG A 303 15.79 9.82 24.66
N LEU A 304 16.42 10.02 23.49
CA LEU A 304 15.90 10.91 22.45
C LEU A 304 14.47 10.54 22.05
N ARG A 305 14.19 9.24 21.84
CA ARG A 305 12.83 8.75 21.58
C ARG A 305 11.85 9.07 22.72
N THR A 306 12.31 8.96 23.96
CA THR A 306 11.47 9.27 25.14
C THR A 306 11.14 10.76 25.21
N MET A 307 12.12 11.63 24.97
CA MET A 307 11.94 13.09 24.96
C MET A 307 11.02 13.56 23.82
N LEU A 308 11.13 12.93 22.65
CA LEU A 308 10.31 13.25 21.48
C LEU A 308 8.88 12.66 21.55
N ALA A 309 8.62 11.65 22.38
CA ALA A 309 7.35 10.93 22.42
C ALA A 309 6.13 11.82 22.64
N SER A 310 6.23 12.88 23.46
CA SER A 310 5.09 13.78 23.69
C SER A 310 4.73 14.57 22.43
N LEU A 311 5.74 15.09 21.73
CA LEU A 311 5.55 15.87 20.50
C LEU A 311 5.14 14.96 19.33
N ALA A 312 5.63 13.72 19.29
CA ALA A 312 5.24 12.73 18.28
C ALA A 312 3.74 12.42 18.34
N ARG A 313 3.15 12.30 19.54
CA ARG A 313 1.71 12.01 19.70
C ARG A 313 0.80 13.05 19.07
N THR A 314 1.25 14.30 18.95
CA THR A 314 0.48 15.38 18.32
C THR A 314 0.81 15.56 16.85
N LEU A 315 1.84 14.90 16.32
CA LEU A 315 2.24 15.02 14.93
C LEU A 315 1.30 14.25 14.00
N HIS A 316 0.65 14.92 13.07
CA HIS A 316 -0.09 14.30 11.98
C HIS A 316 0.54 14.70 10.66
N VAL A 317 1.14 13.71 9.99
CA VAL A 317 1.82 13.91 8.71
C VAL A 317 0.81 14.28 7.63
N GLY A 318 1.12 15.31 6.84
CA GLY A 318 0.25 15.75 5.74
C GLY A 318 1.00 16.03 4.44
N VAL A 319 0.24 16.16 3.36
CA VAL A 319 0.79 16.38 2.00
C VAL A 319 1.38 17.78 1.85
N LEU A 320 0.70 18.80 2.37
CA LEU A 320 1.09 20.21 2.24
C LEU A 320 1.74 20.76 3.51
N ALA A 321 1.43 20.19 4.67
CA ALA A 321 2.03 20.52 5.95
C ALA A 321 1.79 19.39 6.95
N ASP A 322 2.65 19.30 7.93
CA ASP A 322 2.44 18.50 9.13
C ASP A 322 1.68 19.29 10.17
N CYS A 323 0.73 18.63 10.81
CA CYS A 323 -0.06 19.22 11.87
C CYS A 323 0.48 18.76 13.22
N PHE A 324 1.12 19.66 13.97
CA PHE A 324 1.40 19.47 15.39
C PHE A 324 0.13 19.84 16.17
N PHE A 325 -0.80 18.88 16.20
CA PHE A 325 -2.18 19.05 16.55
C PHE A 325 -2.37 19.46 18.01
N ASP A 326 -2.95 20.63 18.17
CA ASP A 326 -3.54 21.11 19.40
C ASP A 326 -5.00 21.51 19.09
N PRO A 327 -5.99 20.84 19.70
CA PRO A 327 -7.40 21.06 19.39
C PRO A 327 -7.85 22.50 19.69
N GLY A 328 -7.24 23.19 20.68
CA GLY A 328 -7.62 24.55 21.03
C GLY A 328 -7.25 25.59 19.97
N THR A 329 -6.22 25.29 19.16
CA THR A 329 -5.69 26.21 18.15
C THR A 329 -5.92 25.75 16.71
N ALA A 330 -6.43 24.53 16.50
CA ALA A 330 -6.68 23.96 15.18
C ALA A 330 -7.73 24.75 14.38
N ALA A 331 -7.29 25.44 13.33
CA ALA A 331 -8.18 26.23 12.46
C ALA A 331 -9.25 25.37 11.77
N CYS A 332 -8.94 24.12 11.46
CA CYS A 332 -9.87 23.18 10.83
C CYS A 332 -11.04 22.78 11.73
N LEU A 333 -10.86 22.77 13.06
CA LEU A 333 -11.94 22.49 14.01
C LEU A 333 -12.85 23.71 14.21
N LYS A 334 -12.32 24.93 14.10
CA LYS A 334 -13.11 26.17 14.20
C LYS A 334 -14.12 26.34 13.05
N GLN A 335 -13.85 25.69 11.92
CA GLN A 335 -14.71 25.73 10.73
C GLN A 335 -15.75 24.61 10.70
N ALA A 336 -15.62 23.63 11.58
CA ALA A 336 -16.50 22.48 11.63
C ALA A 336 -17.60 22.64 12.68
N THR A 337 -18.84 22.31 12.31
CA THR A 337 -19.98 22.20 13.23
C THR A 337 -20.19 20.72 13.62
N ASN A 338 -20.44 20.46 14.91
CA ASN A 338 -20.77 19.13 15.45
C ASN A 338 -19.77 17.99 15.16
N ILE A 339 -18.49 18.19 15.49
CA ILE A 339 -17.46 17.14 15.33
C ILE A 339 -16.76 16.85 16.66
N ASP A 340 -16.47 15.58 16.92
CA ASP A 340 -15.64 15.13 18.04
C ASP A 340 -14.20 15.63 17.81
N GLY A 341 -13.81 16.73 18.50
CA GLY A 341 -12.58 17.50 18.29
C GLY A 341 -11.27 16.80 18.67
N LYS A 342 -11.22 15.47 18.56
CA LYS A 342 -10.11 14.61 18.97
C LYS A 342 -9.07 14.36 17.88
N MET A 343 -9.32 14.77 16.63
CA MET A 343 -8.39 14.62 15.50
C MET A 343 -8.43 15.84 14.57
N PRO A 344 -7.33 16.15 13.85
CA PRO A 344 -7.34 17.21 12.84
C PRO A 344 -8.20 16.83 11.64
N LEU A 345 -8.95 17.79 11.12
CA LEU A 345 -9.75 17.63 9.90
C LEU A 345 -8.94 18.07 8.68
N THR A 346 -8.27 17.11 8.04
CA THR A 346 -7.38 17.38 6.90
C THR A 346 -8.09 18.06 5.74
N ALA A 347 -9.37 17.73 5.51
CA ALA A 347 -10.18 18.33 4.43
C ALA A 347 -10.42 19.85 4.62
N LEU A 348 -10.37 20.34 5.86
CA LEU A 348 -10.54 21.75 6.21
C LEU A 348 -9.20 22.38 6.64
N CYS A 349 -8.09 21.69 6.40
CA CYS A 349 -6.78 22.19 6.80
C CYS A 349 -6.40 23.42 5.97
N GLN A 350 -5.87 24.44 6.64
CA GLN A 350 -5.32 25.64 6.02
C GLN A 350 -3.83 25.77 6.37
N PRO A 351 -2.92 25.08 5.63
CA PRO A 351 -1.50 24.97 5.98
C PRO A 351 -0.77 26.29 6.24
N THR A 352 -1.13 27.36 5.54
CA THR A 352 -0.47 28.67 5.68
C THR A 352 -1.06 29.54 6.79
N ARG A 353 -2.17 29.13 7.41
CA ARG A 353 -2.92 29.93 8.40
C ARG A 353 -3.11 29.21 9.73
N CYS A 354 -3.10 27.88 9.72
CA CYS A 354 -3.33 27.08 10.92
C CYS A 354 -2.11 27.16 11.84
N PRO A 355 -2.27 27.58 13.13
CA PRO A 355 -1.18 27.61 14.11
C PRO A 355 -0.46 26.27 14.32
N ASN A 356 -1.11 25.16 13.96
CA ASN A 356 -0.56 23.81 14.10
C ASN A 356 0.22 23.34 12.88
N ALA A 357 0.21 24.07 11.76
CA ALA A 357 0.84 23.64 10.53
C ALA A 357 2.34 23.98 10.49
N CYS A 358 3.15 22.96 10.21
CA CYS A 358 4.59 23.05 10.01
C CYS A 358 4.94 22.52 8.61
N ILE A 359 5.73 23.28 7.87
CA ILE A 359 6.09 23.02 6.47
C ILE A 359 7.61 22.88 6.40
N THR A 360 8.07 21.74 5.91
CA THR A 360 9.49 21.44 5.65
C THR A 360 9.72 21.13 4.17
N ALA A 361 11.00 20.95 3.80
CA ALA A 361 11.44 20.65 2.43
C ALA A 361 10.70 19.45 1.80
N ARG A 362 10.30 18.45 2.60
CA ARG A 362 9.58 17.27 2.12
C ARG A 362 8.21 17.59 1.47
N HIS A 363 7.59 18.72 1.80
CA HIS A 363 6.32 19.15 1.19
C HIS A 363 6.50 19.91 -0.12
N ARG A 364 7.73 20.33 -0.45
CA ARG A 364 8.04 21.16 -1.62
C ARG A 364 7.47 20.57 -2.93
N PRO A 365 7.55 19.25 -3.21
CA PRO A 365 6.98 18.69 -4.44
C PRO A 365 5.46 18.90 -4.55
N ALA A 366 4.73 18.77 -3.44
CA ALA A 366 3.28 18.95 -3.42
C ALA A 366 2.89 20.43 -3.59
N TRP A 367 3.62 21.35 -2.97
CA TRP A 367 3.44 22.79 -3.19
C TRP A 367 3.76 23.19 -4.63
N SER A 368 4.82 22.62 -5.22
CA SER A 368 5.22 22.88 -6.62
C SER A 368 4.12 22.46 -7.58
N ARG A 369 3.56 21.26 -7.40
CA ARG A 369 2.44 20.77 -8.22
C ARG A 369 1.20 21.66 -8.07
N THR A 370 0.84 22.05 -6.85
CA THR A 370 -0.29 22.97 -6.62
C THR A 370 -0.05 24.32 -7.32
N ALA A 371 1.20 24.81 -7.37
CA ALA A 371 1.56 26.02 -8.10
C ALA A 371 1.39 25.86 -9.62
N GLU A 372 1.81 24.73 -10.18
CA GLU A 372 1.65 24.38 -11.59
C GLU A 372 0.18 24.26 -11.98
N ASP A 373 -0.62 23.60 -11.15
CA ASP A 373 -2.07 23.47 -11.34
C ASP A 373 -2.75 24.85 -11.34
N ALA A 374 -2.41 25.71 -10.38
CA ALA A 374 -2.94 27.09 -10.32
C ALA A 374 -2.51 27.92 -11.54
N LYS A 375 -1.26 27.80 -12.00
CA LYS A 375 -0.77 28.45 -13.23
C LYS A 375 -1.52 27.96 -14.46
N THR A 376 -1.81 26.66 -14.53
CA THR A 376 -2.57 26.05 -15.63
C THR A 376 -4.01 26.53 -15.63
N LEU A 377 -4.66 26.56 -14.47
CA LEU A 377 -6.03 27.06 -14.31
C LEU A 377 -6.13 28.53 -14.76
N LEU A 378 -5.15 29.38 -14.43
CA LEU A 378 -5.11 30.78 -14.86
C LEU A 378 -5.05 30.96 -16.39
N LYS A 379 -4.64 29.95 -17.17
CA LYS A 379 -4.66 30.00 -18.64
C LYS A 379 -6.05 29.78 -19.21
N GLU A 380 -7.01 29.28 -18.43
CA GLU A 380 -8.37 29.06 -18.92
C GLU A 380 -9.09 30.38 -19.21
N LYS A 381 -9.75 30.43 -20.36
CA LYS A 381 -10.49 31.62 -20.82
C LYS A 381 -11.84 31.81 -20.11
N ARG A 382 -12.40 30.75 -19.50
CA ARG A 382 -13.75 30.74 -18.89
C ARG A 382 -13.80 31.19 -17.43
N LEU A 383 -12.68 31.59 -16.83
CA LEU A 383 -12.67 32.08 -15.45
C LEU A 383 -13.24 33.49 -15.35
N SER A 384 -14.16 33.70 -14.43
CA SER A 384 -14.66 35.04 -14.10
C SER A 384 -13.54 35.92 -13.51
N PRO A 385 -13.65 37.26 -13.57
CA PRO A 385 -12.66 38.15 -12.96
C PRO A 385 -12.42 37.89 -11.47
N LEU A 386 -13.48 37.56 -10.72
CA LEU A 386 -13.41 37.21 -9.30
C LEU A 386 -12.64 35.91 -9.07
N GLN A 387 -12.95 34.85 -9.83
CA GLN A 387 -12.24 33.57 -9.73
C GLN A 387 -10.77 33.73 -10.08
N ARG A 388 -10.46 34.51 -11.12
CA ARG A 388 -9.07 34.78 -11.53
C ARG A 388 -8.28 35.51 -10.43
N THR A 389 -8.90 36.45 -9.73
CA THR A 389 -8.27 37.15 -8.59
C THR A 389 -7.98 36.20 -7.43
N ILE A 390 -8.93 35.33 -7.08
CA ILE A 390 -8.75 34.32 -6.02
C ILE A 390 -7.59 33.38 -6.35
N VAL A 391 -7.56 32.83 -7.58
CA VAL A 391 -6.48 31.92 -8.00
C VAL A 391 -5.12 32.62 -8.04
N LYS A 392 -5.05 33.91 -8.42
CA LYS A 392 -3.81 34.69 -8.35
C LYS A 392 -3.32 34.88 -6.90
N GLN A 393 -4.23 35.19 -5.97
CA GLN A 393 -3.89 35.33 -4.55
C GLN A 393 -3.42 34.00 -3.95
N ASP A 394 -4.07 32.90 -4.31
CA ASP A 394 -3.64 31.57 -3.88
C ASP A 394 -2.28 31.17 -4.45
N LEU A 395 -2.02 31.48 -5.72
CA LEU A 395 -0.72 31.24 -6.35
C LEU A 395 0.40 32.06 -5.65
N GLN A 396 0.15 33.33 -5.31
CA GLN A 396 1.10 34.14 -4.56
C GLN A 396 1.40 33.52 -3.18
N ARG A 397 0.36 33.03 -2.49
CA ARG A 397 0.50 32.37 -1.20
C ARG A 397 1.30 31.07 -1.30
N ILE A 398 1.06 30.27 -2.34
CA ILE A 398 1.84 29.04 -2.63
C ILE A 398 3.30 29.40 -2.92
N GLN A 399 3.55 30.42 -3.73
CA GLN A 399 4.90 30.84 -4.09
C GLN A 399 5.68 31.33 -2.86
N ALA A 400 5.05 32.08 -1.96
CA ALA A 400 5.68 32.51 -0.71
C ALA A 400 6.12 31.33 0.17
N VAL A 401 5.37 30.21 0.16
CA VAL A 401 5.78 28.97 0.86
C VAL A 401 7.00 28.35 0.17
N LEU A 402 6.98 28.22 -1.16
CA LEU A 402 8.10 27.68 -1.92
C LEU A 402 9.37 28.51 -1.71
N ASP A 403 9.27 29.83 -1.81
CA ASP A 403 10.39 30.74 -1.58
C ASP A 403 10.93 30.61 -0.14
N GLY A 404 10.05 30.40 0.85
CA GLY A 404 10.44 30.16 2.24
C GLY A 404 11.21 28.84 2.44
N LEU A 405 10.86 27.82 1.67
CA LEU A 405 11.56 26.52 1.67
C LEU A 405 12.90 26.59 0.92
N ASP A 406 12.98 27.41 -0.13
CA ASP A 406 14.14 27.51 -1.03
C ASP A 406 15.21 28.51 -0.55
N ARG A 407 14.98 29.24 0.56
CA ARG A 407 15.96 30.15 1.20
C ARG A 407 17.19 29.44 1.81
N ARG A 408 17.60 28.30 1.23
CA ARG A 408 18.73 27.45 1.63
C ARG A 408 19.47 26.75 0.49
N THR A 409 19.31 27.15 -0.76
CA THR A 409 20.39 26.96 -1.75
C THR A 409 21.38 28.10 -1.66
#